data_AF-C3Y5P3-F1
#
_entry.id   AF-C3Y5P3-F1
#
_cell.length_a   1.000
_cell.length_b   1.000
_cell.length_c   1.000
_cell.angle_alpha   90.00
_cell.angle_beta   90.00
_cell.angle_gamma   90.00
#
_symmetry.space_group_name_H-M   'P 1'
#
loop_
_entity.id
_entity.type
_entity.pdbx_description
1 polymer ?
#
loop_
_entity_poly.entity_id
_entity_poly.type
_entity_poly.pdbx_seq_one_letter_code
_entity_poly.pdbx_strand_id
1 'polypeptide(L)'
;MKPPQTQQEWEDYFKMYKETPQWKYQNREMTIQEFKFIFYMEWFHRMWGRTIGLVFFLPAAYFWRKGWVSKAMKPRLAAFGSLLVFQGLLGWFMVKSGLEEPGDDIPRVSQYRLASHLGSAFLLYVGLLWTGLLHVLPRQKFEMTSQMRQLSKYAHGTMALVFFTALSGAFVAGLDAGLVYNSFPKFGDRWIPEDLFNFDPKWKNMFENHTTVQFNHRILGTTTAVAILSLWVWSRRLRLTPRASLALSCMAGMSVVQISLGIGTLLLYVPTWLASTHQLGSLTLLSFAVWLATELKKLPK
;
A
#
# COMPACT_ATOMS: atom_id res chain seq x y z
N MET A 1 24.94 -2.14 -7.10
CA MET A 1 25.29 -2.78 -5.82
C MET A 1 25.30 -4.27 -6.06
N LYS A 2 26.50 -4.84 -6.06
CA LYS A 2 26.71 -6.29 -6.12
C LYS A 2 26.62 -6.80 -4.67
N PRO A 3 25.94 -7.92 -4.39
CA PRO A 3 25.95 -8.50 -3.06
C PRO A 3 27.38 -8.99 -2.70
N PRO A 4 27.84 -8.81 -1.45
CA PRO A 4 29.10 -9.37 -1.00
C PRO A 4 29.16 -10.89 -1.21
N GLN A 5 30.27 -11.38 -1.73
CA GLN A 5 30.47 -12.78 -2.08
C GLN A 5 31.42 -13.50 -1.11
N THR A 6 32.29 -12.77 -0.41
CA THR A 6 33.23 -13.33 0.56
C THR A 6 32.88 -12.92 1.99
N GLN A 7 33.36 -13.68 2.97
CA GLN A 7 33.17 -13.36 4.39
C GLN A 7 33.83 -12.02 4.75
N GLN A 8 35.01 -11.72 4.20
CA GLN A 8 35.70 -10.45 4.41
C GLN A 8 34.87 -9.27 3.89
N GLU A 9 34.31 -9.37 2.68
CA GLU A 9 33.45 -8.30 2.14
C GLU A 9 32.23 -8.08 3.04
N TRP A 10 31.62 -9.16 3.57
CA TRP A 10 30.50 -9.03 4.51
C TRP A 10 30.89 -8.32 5.80
N GLU A 11 32.07 -8.58 6.34
CA GLU A 11 32.59 -7.92 7.53
C GLU A 11 32.87 -6.43 7.28
N ASP A 12 33.42 -6.08 6.11
CA ASP A 12 33.67 -4.70 5.72
C ASP A 12 32.35 -3.91 5.58
N TYR A 13 31.35 -4.48 4.89
CA TYR A 13 30.03 -3.87 4.78
C TYR A 13 29.32 -3.75 6.13
N PHE A 14 29.45 -4.77 6.98
CA PHE A 14 28.87 -4.72 8.32
C PHE A 14 29.55 -3.67 9.19
N LYS A 15 30.87 -3.50 9.06
CA LYS A 15 31.62 -2.41 9.72
C LYS A 15 31.11 -1.04 9.26
N MET A 16 30.90 -0.84 7.96
CA MET A 16 30.27 0.39 7.45
C MET A 16 28.86 0.60 8.01
N TYR A 17 28.07 -0.46 8.14
CA TYR A 17 26.74 -0.37 8.72
C TYR A 17 26.75 0.07 10.20
N LYS A 18 27.74 -0.39 10.99
CA LYS A 18 27.91 0.01 12.39
C LYS A 18 28.14 1.50 12.60
N GLU A 19 28.68 2.19 11.58
CA GLU A 19 28.87 3.64 11.62
C GLU A 19 27.57 4.43 11.39
N THR A 20 26.54 3.78 10.84
CA THR A 20 25.28 4.45 10.51
C THR A 20 24.45 4.79 11.75
N PRO A 21 23.61 5.84 11.69
CA PRO A 21 22.69 6.14 12.77
C PRO A 21 21.73 4.97 13.09
N GLN A 22 21.30 4.19 12.09
CA GLN A 22 20.39 3.05 12.31
C GLN A 22 20.98 2.01 13.27
N TRP A 23 22.26 1.67 13.12
CA TRP A 23 22.95 0.80 14.08
C TRP A 23 23.04 1.47 15.45
N LYS A 24 23.44 2.75 15.50
CA LYS A 24 23.66 3.51 16.74
C LYS A 24 22.38 3.73 17.54
N TYR A 25 21.18 3.71 16.96
CA TYR A 25 19.94 4.02 17.69
C TYR A 25 18.93 2.87 17.73
N GLN A 26 18.91 1.96 16.74
CA GLN A 26 17.86 0.92 16.64
C GLN A 26 18.42 -0.51 16.72
N ASN A 27 19.60 -0.75 16.13
CA ASN A 27 20.07 -2.10 15.83
C ASN A 27 21.41 -2.47 16.50
N ARG A 28 21.71 -1.93 17.69
CA ARG A 28 23.01 -2.08 18.36
C ARG A 28 23.45 -3.52 18.62
N GLU A 29 22.49 -4.43 18.78
CA GLU A 29 22.71 -5.84 19.12
C GLU A 29 22.64 -6.76 17.90
N MET A 30 22.44 -6.20 16.70
CA MET A 30 22.22 -6.99 15.48
C MET A 30 23.46 -7.81 15.11
N THR A 31 23.25 -9.08 14.82
CA THR A 31 24.28 -10.00 14.33
C THR A 31 24.56 -9.79 12.84
N ILE A 32 25.72 -10.27 12.37
CA ILE A 32 26.03 -10.24 10.93
C ILE A 32 25.02 -11.04 10.09
N GLN A 33 24.38 -12.07 10.67
CA GLN A 33 23.38 -12.87 9.97
C GLN A 33 22.06 -12.10 9.78
N GLU A 34 21.62 -11.37 10.79
CA GLU A 34 20.47 -10.47 10.69
C GLU A 34 20.74 -9.32 9.71
N PHE A 35 21.96 -8.77 9.73
CA PHE A 35 22.39 -7.78 8.74
C PHE A 35 22.35 -8.34 7.31
N LYS A 36 22.84 -9.57 7.08
CA LYS A 36 22.76 -10.24 5.77
C LYS A 36 21.31 -10.34 5.30
N PHE A 37 20.38 -10.74 6.18
CA PHE A 37 18.96 -10.81 5.84
C PHE A 37 18.40 -9.46 5.38
N ILE A 38 18.62 -8.39 6.16
CA ILE A 38 18.15 -7.04 5.82
C ILE A 38 18.78 -6.56 4.51
N PHE A 39 20.08 -6.78 4.33
CA PHE A 39 20.79 -6.44 3.10
C PHE A 39 20.15 -7.10 1.88
N TYR A 40 19.89 -8.41 1.95
CA TYR A 40 19.28 -9.14 0.83
C TYR A 40 17.87 -8.67 0.54
N MET A 41 17.06 -8.38 1.56
CA MET A 41 15.72 -7.81 1.37
C MET A 41 15.78 -6.46 0.65
N GLU A 42 16.69 -5.58 1.06
CA GLU A 42 16.85 -4.26 0.44
C GLU A 42 17.42 -4.36 -0.98
N TRP A 43 18.42 -5.21 -1.18
CA TRP A 43 18.99 -5.49 -2.50
C TRP A 43 17.95 -6.07 -3.46
N PHE A 44 17.18 -7.06 -3.01
CA PHE A 44 16.13 -7.69 -3.79
C PHE A 44 15.07 -6.68 -4.18
N HIS A 45 14.57 -5.88 -3.23
CA HIS A 45 13.60 -4.82 -3.50
C HIS A 45 14.11 -3.83 -4.56
N ARG A 46 15.39 -3.40 -4.49
CA ARG A 46 16.00 -2.52 -5.48
C ARG A 46 16.16 -3.17 -6.86
N MET A 47 16.57 -4.44 -6.93
CA MET A 47 16.66 -5.16 -8.20
C MET A 47 15.27 -5.37 -8.81
N TRP A 48 14.27 -5.63 -7.97
CA TRP A 48 12.88 -5.77 -8.40
C TRP A 48 12.35 -4.49 -9.04
N GLY A 49 12.59 -3.33 -8.41
CA GLY A 49 12.22 -2.03 -8.97
C GLY A 49 12.86 -1.75 -10.35
N ARG A 50 14.15 -2.10 -10.52
CA ARG A 50 14.84 -1.98 -11.82
C ARG A 50 14.25 -2.92 -12.86
N THR A 51 13.95 -4.15 -12.47
CA THR A 51 13.34 -5.15 -13.34
C THR A 51 11.97 -4.70 -13.82
N ILE A 52 11.12 -4.15 -12.93
CA ILE A 52 9.84 -3.54 -13.30
C ILE A 52 10.06 -2.41 -14.31
N GLY A 53 11.06 -1.55 -14.09
CA GLY A 53 11.48 -0.52 -15.03
C GLY A 53 11.76 -1.08 -16.43
N LEU A 54 12.62 -2.09 -16.52
CA LEU A 54 12.98 -2.73 -17.79
C LEU A 54 11.79 -3.39 -18.48
N VAL A 55 10.99 -4.16 -17.73
CA VAL A 55 9.80 -4.86 -18.24
C VAL A 55 8.71 -3.89 -18.68
N PHE A 56 8.67 -2.68 -18.12
CA PHE A 56 7.77 -1.63 -18.59
C PHE A 56 8.34 -0.89 -19.81
N PHE A 57 9.55 -0.32 -19.71
CA PHE A 57 10.08 0.60 -20.71
C PHE A 57 10.51 -0.08 -22.01
N LEU A 58 11.09 -1.28 -21.97
CA LEU A 58 11.56 -1.95 -23.18
C LEU A 58 10.39 -2.34 -24.11
N PRO A 59 9.33 -3.03 -23.64
CA PRO A 59 8.16 -3.31 -24.49
C PRO A 59 7.42 -2.03 -24.87
N ALA A 60 7.28 -1.07 -23.96
CA ALA A 60 6.63 0.22 -24.25
C ALA A 60 7.29 0.95 -25.43
N ALA A 61 8.62 1.09 -25.41
CA ALA A 61 9.39 1.73 -26.47
C ALA A 61 9.27 0.94 -27.79
N TYR A 62 9.38 -0.38 -27.72
CA TYR A 62 9.23 -1.25 -28.90
C TYR A 62 7.85 -1.12 -29.55
N PHE A 63 6.77 -1.26 -28.77
CA PHE A 63 5.39 -1.15 -29.27
C PHE A 63 5.08 0.26 -29.78
N TRP A 64 5.63 1.29 -29.14
CA TRP A 64 5.46 2.66 -29.60
C TRP A 64 6.14 2.87 -30.96
N ARG A 65 7.38 2.40 -31.13
CA ARG A 65 8.13 2.50 -32.39
C ARG A 65 7.45 1.72 -33.51
N LYS A 66 6.88 0.56 -33.21
CA LYS A 66 6.13 -0.26 -34.17
C LYS A 66 4.73 0.30 -34.51
N GLY A 67 4.29 1.37 -33.85
CA GLY A 67 2.97 1.95 -34.07
C GLY A 67 1.82 1.11 -33.50
N TRP A 68 2.10 0.12 -32.65
CA TRP A 68 1.09 -0.77 -32.06
C TRP A 68 0.32 -0.12 -30.90
N VAL A 69 0.81 1.00 -30.38
CA VAL A 69 0.15 1.76 -29.32
C VAL A 69 -0.90 2.70 -29.90
N SER A 70 -2.18 2.45 -29.57
CA SER A 70 -3.30 3.29 -30.00
C SER A 70 -3.18 4.72 -29.48
N LYS A 71 -3.77 5.69 -30.20
CA LYS A 71 -3.73 7.12 -29.81
C LYS A 71 -4.23 7.37 -28.37
N ALA A 72 -5.24 6.63 -27.92
CA ALA A 72 -5.77 6.72 -26.56
C ALA A 72 -4.84 6.10 -25.50
N MET A 73 -3.99 5.15 -25.88
CA MET A 73 -3.05 4.49 -24.97
C MET A 73 -1.74 5.24 -24.79
N LYS A 74 -1.34 6.04 -25.80
CA LYS A 74 -0.13 6.87 -25.74
C LYS A 74 -0.03 7.76 -24.49
N PRO A 75 -1.03 8.60 -24.14
CA PRO A 75 -0.95 9.44 -22.94
C PRO A 75 -0.95 8.62 -21.65
N ARG A 76 -1.66 7.47 -21.60
CA ARG A 76 -1.66 6.59 -20.43
C ARG A 76 -0.29 5.95 -20.19
N LEU A 77 0.33 5.45 -21.26
CA LEU A 77 1.65 4.83 -21.18
C LEU A 77 2.72 5.85 -20.76
N ALA A 78 2.63 7.09 -21.27
CA ALA A 78 3.47 8.18 -20.83
C ALA A 78 3.26 8.50 -19.33
N ALA A 79 1.99 8.61 -18.88
CA ALA A 79 1.68 8.86 -17.47
C ALA A 79 2.22 7.75 -16.54
N PHE A 80 2.03 6.47 -16.90
CA PHE A 80 2.56 5.35 -16.13
C PHE A 80 4.09 5.31 -16.13
N GLY A 81 4.73 5.59 -17.26
CA GLY A 81 6.19 5.70 -17.34
C GLY A 81 6.74 6.83 -16.45
N SER A 82 6.11 8.01 -16.50
CA SER A 82 6.48 9.14 -15.63
C SER A 82 6.30 8.80 -14.15
N LEU A 83 5.18 8.17 -13.77
CA LEU A 83 4.95 7.72 -12.40
C LEU A 83 5.96 6.67 -11.95
N LEU A 84 6.39 5.76 -12.83
CA LEU A 84 7.39 4.75 -12.52
C LEU A 84 8.79 5.36 -12.33
N VAL A 85 9.19 6.35 -13.13
CA VAL A 85 10.41 7.13 -12.88
C VAL A 85 10.30 7.88 -11.57
N PHE A 86 9.15 8.51 -11.31
CA PHE A 86 8.87 9.20 -10.05
C PHE A 86 8.93 8.26 -8.84
N GLN A 87 8.50 7.00 -8.97
CA GLN A 87 8.69 5.97 -7.93
C GLN A 87 10.17 5.77 -7.60
N GLY A 88 11.03 5.66 -8.62
CA GLY A 88 12.47 5.52 -8.41
C GLY A 88 13.07 6.73 -7.69
N LEU A 89 12.64 7.94 -8.06
CA LEU A 89 13.07 9.19 -7.42
C LEU A 89 12.59 9.27 -5.96
N LEU A 90 11.33 8.96 -5.68
CA LEU A 90 10.78 8.93 -4.32
C LEU A 90 11.47 7.86 -3.47
N GLY A 91 11.72 6.67 -4.01
CA GLY A 91 12.42 5.60 -3.31
C GLY A 91 13.84 6.02 -2.92
N TRP A 92 14.57 6.68 -3.83
CA TRP A 92 15.88 7.25 -3.52
C TRP A 92 15.80 8.33 -2.43
N PHE A 93 14.84 9.24 -2.54
CA PHE A 93 14.61 10.31 -1.54
C PHE A 93 14.25 9.75 -0.16
N MET A 94 13.50 8.64 -0.12
CA MET A 94 13.12 7.93 1.10
C MET A 94 14.33 7.27 1.79
N VAL A 95 15.20 6.61 1.03
CA VAL A 95 16.43 5.99 1.57
C VAL A 95 17.40 7.06 2.06
N LYS A 96 17.56 8.16 1.31
CA LYS A 96 18.46 9.25 1.70
C LYS A 96 18.10 9.84 3.07
N SER A 97 16.81 10.03 3.38
CA SER A 97 16.39 10.49 4.72
C SER A 97 16.87 9.60 5.85
N GLY A 98 16.86 8.28 5.65
CA GLY A 98 17.16 7.32 6.72
C GLY A 98 18.65 7.24 7.05
N LEU A 99 19.50 7.97 6.32
CA LEU A 99 20.96 8.00 6.46
C LEU A 99 21.47 9.37 6.93
N GLU A 100 20.62 10.40 6.98
CA GLU A 100 20.96 11.71 7.51
C GLU A 100 21.01 11.63 9.06
N GLU A 101 22.02 12.22 9.68
CA GLU A 101 22.07 12.32 11.14
C GLU A 101 20.85 13.12 11.60
N PRO A 102 20.01 12.53 12.46
CA PRO A 102 18.91 13.30 13.00
C PRO A 102 19.52 14.32 13.96
N GLY A 103 18.92 15.51 14.06
CA GLY A 103 19.23 16.44 15.14
C GLY A 103 18.80 15.83 16.48
N ASP A 104 17.64 16.25 16.99
CA ASP A 104 17.09 15.76 18.26
C ASP A 104 16.18 14.51 18.12
N ASP A 105 16.08 13.91 16.93
CA ASP A 105 15.09 12.88 16.60
C ASP A 105 15.71 11.48 16.40
N ILE A 106 14.88 10.44 16.33
CA ILE A 106 15.35 9.08 15.99
C ILE A 106 15.55 8.98 14.46
N PRO A 107 16.66 8.43 13.94
CA PRO A 107 16.88 8.31 12.50
C PRO A 107 15.91 7.28 11.91
N ARG A 108 14.82 7.77 11.31
CA ARG A 108 13.79 6.96 10.67
C ARG A 108 13.35 7.57 9.35
N VAL A 109 12.84 6.72 8.47
CA VAL A 109 12.18 7.19 7.25
C VAL A 109 10.92 7.96 7.66
N SER A 110 10.83 9.24 7.29
CA SER A 110 9.64 10.05 7.56
C SER A 110 8.37 9.36 7.04
N GLN A 111 7.35 9.29 7.88
CA GLN A 111 6.03 8.76 7.57
C GLN A 111 5.41 9.43 6.33
N TYR A 112 5.70 10.71 6.10
CA TYR A 112 5.26 11.43 4.91
C TYR A 112 5.90 10.89 3.63
N ARG A 113 7.19 10.54 3.68
CA ARG A 113 7.92 9.97 2.53
C ARG A 113 7.45 8.54 2.26
N LEU A 114 7.29 7.74 3.31
CA LEU A 114 6.76 6.39 3.23
C LEU A 114 5.34 6.36 2.63
N ALA A 115 4.43 7.19 3.16
CA ALA A 115 3.07 7.31 2.65
C ALA A 115 3.04 7.82 1.21
N SER A 116 3.88 8.80 0.86
CA SER A 116 3.97 9.32 -0.51
C SER A 116 4.45 8.25 -1.49
N HIS A 117 5.48 7.48 -1.12
CA HIS A 117 6.01 6.40 -1.95
C HIS A 117 4.97 5.28 -2.12
N LEU A 118 4.39 4.78 -1.02
CA LEU A 118 3.37 3.73 -1.08
C LEU A 118 2.13 4.19 -1.87
N GLY A 119 1.62 5.39 -1.58
CA GLY A 119 0.41 5.92 -2.23
C GLY A 119 0.59 6.09 -3.73
N SER A 120 1.73 6.62 -4.16
CA SER A 120 2.02 6.78 -5.59
C SER A 120 2.31 5.44 -6.29
N ALA A 121 2.91 4.46 -5.59
CA ALA A 121 3.02 3.08 -6.08
C ALA A 121 1.63 2.43 -6.26
N PHE A 122 0.71 2.64 -5.31
CA PHE A 122 -0.65 2.13 -5.39
C PHE A 122 -1.44 2.79 -6.52
N LEU A 123 -1.27 4.10 -6.75
CA LEU A 123 -1.89 4.79 -7.89
C LEU A 123 -1.39 4.24 -9.23
N LEU A 124 -0.08 4.03 -9.37
CA LEU A 124 0.50 3.39 -10.54
C LEU A 124 -0.07 1.97 -10.73
N TYR A 125 -0.11 1.18 -9.66
CA TYR A 125 -0.66 -0.18 -9.66
C TYR A 125 -2.12 -0.21 -10.09
N VAL A 126 -2.98 0.63 -9.49
CA VAL A 126 -4.40 0.75 -9.85
C VAL A 126 -4.55 1.10 -11.32
N GLY A 127 -3.77 2.06 -11.83
CA GLY A 127 -3.81 2.47 -13.24
C GLY A 127 -3.41 1.34 -14.19
N LEU A 128 -2.33 0.62 -13.88
CA LEU A 128 -1.86 -0.52 -14.66
C LEU A 128 -2.85 -1.68 -14.64
N LEU A 129 -3.31 -2.08 -13.45
CA LEU A 129 -4.27 -3.18 -13.28
C LEU A 129 -5.59 -2.86 -13.98
N TRP A 130 -6.14 -1.67 -13.75
CA TRP A 130 -7.37 -1.21 -14.41
C TRP A 130 -7.25 -1.28 -15.94
N THR A 131 -6.12 -0.79 -16.47
CA THR A 131 -5.88 -0.79 -17.92
C THR A 131 -5.67 -2.20 -18.47
N GLY A 132 -4.94 -3.04 -17.75
CA GLY A 132 -4.74 -4.45 -18.09
C GLY A 132 -6.05 -5.23 -18.13
N LEU A 133 -6.89 -5.10 -17.10
CA LEU A 133 -8.20 -5.74 -17.05
C LEU A 133 -9.10 -5.31 -18.22
N LEU A 134 -9.08 -4.03 -18.60
CA LEU A 134 -9.84 -3.54 -19.75
C LEU A 134 -9.37 -4.11 -21.10
N HIS A 135 -8.14 -4.60 -21.20
CA HIS A 135 -7.57 -5.20 -22.41
C HIS A 135 -7.67 -6.73 -22.42
N VAL A 136 -7.50 -7.37 -21.26
CA VAL A 136 -7.47 -8.84 -21.14
C VAL A 136 -8.87 -9.42 -20.98
N LEU A 137 -9.75 -8.76 -20.22
CA LEU A 137 -11.08 -9.30 -19.95
C LEU A 137 -12.08 -8.85 -21.02
N PRO A 138 -12.81 -9.79 -21.65
CA PRO A 138 -13.88 -9.42 -22.57
C PRO A 138 -14.95 -8.67 -21.78
N ARG A 139 -15.46 -7.57 -22.33
CA ARG A 139 -16.53 -6.81 -21.68
C ARG A 139 -17.84 -7.57 -21.77
N GLN A 140 -18.48 -7.79 -20.63
CA GLN A 140 -19.82 -8.36 -20.60
C GLN A 140 -20.85 -7.27 -20.90
N LYS A 141 -21.75 -7.54 -21.86
CA LYS A 141 -22.88 -6.67 -22.13
C LYS A 141 -23.97 -6.97 -21.10
N PHE A 142 -24.44 -5.95 -20.40
CA PHE A 142 -25.57 -6.05 -19.50
C PHE A 142 -26.37 -4.74 -19.54
N GLU A 143 -27.66 -4.83 -19.27
CA GLU A 143 -28.51 -3.66 -19.15
C GLU A 143 -28.23 -2.93 -17.85
N MET A 144 -27.82 -1.67 -17.95
CA MET A 144 -27.46 -0.86 -16.80
C MET A 144 -28.74 -0.29 -16.15
N THR A 145 -29.20 -0.92 -15.07
CA THR A 145 -30.33 -0.41 -14.26
C THR A 145 -29.93 0.79 -13.38
N SER A 146 -30.90 1.49 -12.78
CA SER A 146 -30.63 2.58 -11.82
C SER A 146 -29.88 2.09 -10.58
N GLN A 147 -30.30 0.94 -10.05
CA GLN A 147 -29.67 0.31 -8.89
C GLN A 147 -28.23 -0.14 -9.19
N MET A 148 -27.95 -0.65 -10.40
CA MET A 148 -26.58 -0.99 -10.81
C MET A 148 -25.69 0.25 -10.96
N ARG A 149 -26.23 1.38 -11.41
CA ARG A 149 -25.48 2.66 -11.40
C ARG A 149 -25.12 3.08 -9.98
N GLN A 150 -26.05 2.95 -9.05
CA GLN A 150 -25.81 3.27 -7.64
C GLN A 150 -24.78 2.31 -7.02
N LEU A 151 -24.85 1.01 -7.34
CA LEU A 151 -23.83 0.03 -6.98
C LEU A 151 -22.46 0.41 -7.54
N SER A 152 -22.37 0.79 -8.81
CA SER A 152 -21.11 1.25 -9.40
C SER A 152 -20.55 2.47 -8.67
N LYS A 153 -21.40 3.44 -8.30
CA LYS A 153 -20.96 4.62 -7.54
C LYS A 153 -20.38 4.22 -6.18
N TYR A 154 -21.11 3.40 -5.43
CA TYR A 154 -20.62 2.94 -4.13
C TYR A 154 -19.38 2.05 -4.26
N ALA A 155 -19.28 1.19 -5.28
CA ALA A 155 -18.07 0.40 -5.53
C ALA A 155 -16.83 1.28 -5.78
N HIS A 156 -16.96 2.38 -6.53
CA HIS A 156 -15.85 3.34 -6.70
C HIS A 156 -15.54 4.10 -5.40
N GLY A 157 -16.57 4.47 -4.64
CA GLY A 157 -16.39 5.09 -3.31
C GLY A 157 -15.66 4.15 -2.34
N THR A 158 -16.05 2.87 -2.29
CA THR A 158 -15.41 1.86 -1.47
C THR A 158 -13.99 1.55 -1.95
N MET A 159 -13.73 1.53 -3.26
CA MET A 159 -12.37 1.42 -3.81
C MET A 159 -11.48 2.57 -3.33
N ALA A 160 -11.98 3.81 -3.36
CA ALA A 160 -11.27 4.97 -2.83
C ALA A 160 -11.04 4.85 -1.33
N LEU A 161 -12.04 4.40 -0.57
CA LEU A 161 -11.93 4.18 0.86
C LEU A 161 -10.88 3.10 1.22
N VAL A 162 -10.81 2.00 0.46
CA VAL A 162 -9.75 0.98 0.59
C VAL A 162 -8.38 1.60 0.34
N PHE A 163 -8.22 2.40 -0.72
CA PHE A 163 -6.97 3.09 -1.03
C PHE A 163 -6.53 4.01 0.12
N PHE A 164 -7.44 4.86 0.64
CA PHE A 164 -7.12 5.76 1.74
C PHE A 164 -6.85 5.04 3.06
N THR A 165 -7.51 3.91 3.30
CA THR A 165 -7.24 3.06 4.48
C THR A 165 -5.86 2.42 4.40
N ALA A 166 -5.46 1.93 3.22
CA ALA A 166 -4.09 1.44 3.03
C ALA A 166 -3.05 2.57 3.18
N LEU A 167 -3.36 3.76 2.67
CA LEU A 167 -2.49 4.93 2.82
C LEU A 167 -2.34 5.37 4.28
N SER A 168 -3.41 5.36 5.08
CA SER A 168 -3.32 5.65 6.52
C SER A 168 -2.48 4.61 7.26
N GLY A 169 -2.47 3.37 6.80
CA GLY A 169 -1.57 2.32 7.32
C GLY A 169 -0.08 2.64 7.14
N ALA A 170 0.29 3.37 6.08
CA ALA A 170 1.67 3.83 5.89
C ALA A 170 2.11 4.85 6.95
N PHE A 171 1.19 5.70 7.42
CA PHE A 171 1.47 6.59 8.55
C PHE A 171 1.63 5.81 9.85
N VAL A 172 0.80 4.79 10.08
CA VAL A 172 0.92 3.91 11.25
C VAL A 172 2.29 3.21 11.27
N ALA A 173 2.72 2.67 10.13
CA ALA A 173 4.02 2.03 10.00
C ALA A 173 5.18 3.02 10.14
N GLY A 174 5.10 4.21 9.53
CA GLY A 174 6.19 5.19 9.58
C GLY A 174 6.41 5.85 10.94
N LEU A 175 5.39 5.87 11.80
CA LEU A 175 5.47 6.36 13.17
C LEU A 175 5.68 5.25 14.21
N ASP A 176 5.73 3.98 13.81
CA ASP A 176 5.63 2.83 14.72
C ASP A 176 4.38 2.90 15.62
N ALA A 177 3.33 3.58 15.16
CA ALA A 177 2.11 3.83 15.92
C ALA A 177 1.32 2.54 16.21
N GLY A 178 1.65 1.43 15.55
CA GLY A 178 1.10 0.11 15.85
C GLY A 178 1.44 -0.39 17.26
N LEU A 179 2.48 0.16 17.90
CA LEU A 179 2.97 -0.25 19.22
C LEU A 179 2.41 0.59 20.38
N VAL A 180 1.52 1.56 20.11
CA VAL A 180 1.00 2.47 21.16
C VAL A 180 -0.04 1.77 22.05
N TYR A 181 -1.19 1.40 21.48
CA TYR A 181 -2.22 0.65 22.19
C TYR A 181 -2.38 -0.75 21.60
N ASN A 182 -2.00 -1.82 22.29
CA ASN A 182 -2.10 -3.19 21.74
C ASN A 182 -3.34 -3.96 22.22
N SER A 183 -4.47 -3.26 22.41
CA SER A 183 -5.79 -3.85 22.68
C SER A 183 -6.81 -3.51 21.58
N PHE A 184 -7.87 -4.32 21.48
CA PHE A 184 -8.99 -4.12 20.56
C PHE A 184 -10.29 -4.63 21.20
N PRO A 185 -11.45 -3.97 21.01
CA PRO A 185 -11.68 -2.76 20.21
C PRO A 185 -11.32 -1.44 20.93
N LYS A 186 -11.08 -1.50 22.24
CA LYS A 186 -10.67 -0.35 23.06
C LYS A 186 -9.20 0.02 22.85
N PHE A 187 -8.82 1.19 23.34
CA PHE A 187 -7.46 1.69 23.45
C PHE A 187 -7.06 1.66 24.93
N GLY A 188 -6.45 0.56 25.35
CA GLY A 188 -6.33 0.21 26.77
C GLY A 188 -7.73 -0.01 27.38
N ASP A 189 -8.02 0.69 28.48
CA ASP A 189 -9.31 0.61 29.17
C ASP A 189 -10.40 1.54 28.59
N ARG A 190 -10.03 2.42 27.65
CA ARG A 190 -10.88 3.50 27.13
C ARG A 190 -11.30 3.27 25.69
N TRP A 191 -12.44 3.82 25.29
CA TRP A 191 -12.88 3.80 23.88
C TRP A 191 -12.23 4.91 23.05
N ILE A 192 -11.95 6.05 23.68
CA ILE A 192 -11.34 7.23 23.08
C ILE A 192 -10.11 7.58 23.96
N PRO A 193 -8.89 7.55 23.41
CA PRO A 193 -7.70 8.03 24.10
C PRO A 193 -7.78 9.53 24.42
N GLU A 194 -7.20 9.96 25.53
CA GLU A 194 -7.21 11.38 25.96
C GLU A 194 -6.20 12.24 25.17
N ASP A 195 -5.19 11.61 24.59
CA ASP A 195 -4.04 12.24 23.96
C ASP A 195 -4.21 12.51 22.46
N LEU A 196 -5.42 12.35 21.90
CA LEU A 196 -5.69 12.50 20.47
C LEU A 196 -5.38 13.90 19.88
N PHE A 197 -5.33 14.93 20.71
CA PHE A 197 -5.17 16.33 20.28
C PHE A 197 -4.05 17.07 21.00
N ASN A 198 -3.05 16.34 21.51
CA ASN A 198 -1.98 16.89 22.33
C ASN A 198 -0.92 17.69 21.56
N PHE A 199 -0.89 17.62 20.22
CA PHE A 199 0.06 18.41 19.43
C PHE A 199 -0.57 19.72 18.96
N ASP A 200 0.24 20.78 18.90
CA ASP A 200 -0.11 22.07 18.31
C ASP A 200 0.80 22.40 17.10
N PRO A 201 0.27 22.94 16.00
CA PRO A 201 -1.17 23.13 15.70
C PRO A 201 -1.94 21.80 15.55
N LYS A 202 -3.24 21.82 15.85
CA LYS A 202 -4.08 20.60 15.98
C LYS A 202 -4.07 19.67 14.76
N TRP A 203 -3.88 20.18 13.55
CA TRP A 203 -3.83 19.37 12.33
C TRP A 203 -2.66 18.38 12.33
N LYS A 204 -1.56 18.67 13.05
CA LYS A 204 -0.41 17.74 13.18
C LYS A 204 -0.81 16.42 13.81
N ASN A 205 -1.80 16.40 14.71
CA ASN A 205 -2.24 15.15 15.32
C ASN A 205 -2.70 14.13 14.27
N MET A 206 -3.27 14.58 13.16
CA MET A 206 -3.75 13.69 12.09
C MET A 206 -2.62 12.89 11.42
N PHE A 207 -1.37 13.37 11.48
CA PHE A 207 -0.23 12.83 10.71
C PHE A 207 1.02 12.53 11.53
N GLU A 208 1.13 13.06 12.75
CA GLU A 208 2.35 13.02 13.58
C GLU A 208 2.07 12.49 14.99
N ASN A 209 0.84 12.61 15.49
CA ASN A 209 0.49 12.02 16.79
C ASN A 209 0.23 10.53 16.60
N HIS A 210 1.05 9.70 17.25
CA HIS A 210 1.02 8.26 17.09
C HIS A 210 -0.35 7.67 17.47
N THR A 211 -0.93 8.12 18.60
CA THR A 211 -2.24 7.66 19.06
C THR A 211 -3.33 8.02 18.06
N THR A 212 -3.33 9.25 17.56
CA THR A 212 -4.34 9.73 16.62
C THR A 212 -4.24 9.03 15.27
N VAL A 213 -3.03 8.84 14.75
CA VAL A 213 -2.80 8.08 13.51
C VAL A 213 -3.27 6.64 13.66
N GLN A 214 -2.93 5.98 14.78
CA GLN A 214 -3.41 4.63 15.09
C GLN A 214 -4.93 4.59 15.18
N PHE A 215 -5.54 5.52 15.89
CA PHE A 215 -6.98 5.64 16.06
C PHE A 215 -7.71 5.79 14.72
N ASN A 216 -7.28 6.74 13.91
CA ASN A 216 -7.86 7.01 12.60
C ASN A 216 -7.76 5.81 11.67
N HIS A 217 -6.61 5.13 11.64
CA HIS A 217 -6.45 3.94 10.82
C HIS A 217 -7.41 2.81 11.23
N ARG A 218 -7.62 2.58 12.54
CA ARG A 218 -8.59 1.58 13.02
C ARG A 218 -10.03 1.92 12.62
N ILE A 219 -10.42 3.18 12.77
CA ILE A 219 -11.76 3.65 12.37
C ILE A 219 -11.93 3.54 10.85
N LEU A 220 -10.93 3.90 10.06
CA LEU A 220 -10.95 3.72 8.60
C LEU A 220 -11.04 2.23 8.22
N GLY A 221 -10.27 1.36 8.88
CA GLY A 221 -10.28 -0.09 8.65
C GLY A 221 -11.64 -0.72 8.93
N THR A 222 -12.24 -0.44 10.09
CA THR A 222 -13.58 -0.94 10.44
C THR A 222 -14.66 -0.38 9.52
N THR A 223 -14.62 0.93 9.24
CA THR A 223 -15.55 1.59 8.30
C THR A 223 -15.47 0.99 6.90
N THR A 224 -14.25 0.71 6.42
CA THR A 224 -14.01 0.07 5.13
C THR A 224 -14.61 -1.33 5.08
N ALA A 225 -14.34 -2.16 6.09
CA ALA A 225 -14.89 -3.51 6.16
C ALA A 225 -16.43 -3.47 6.17
N VAL A 226 -17.04 -2.61 6.99
CA VAL A 226 -18.50 -2.45 7.04
C VAL A 226 -19.05 -1.98 5.69
N ALA A 227 -18.42 -1.01 5.03
CA ALA A 227 -18.84 -0.53 3.72
C ALA A 227 -18.80 -1.65 2.66
N ILE A 228 -17.73 -2.46 2.63
CA ILE A 228 -17.58 -3.59 1.70
C ILE A 228 -18.65 -4.65 1.96
N LEU A 229 -18.83 -5.07 3.21
CA LEU A 229 -19.81 -6.09 3.58
C LEU A 229 -21.23 -5.62 3.31
N SER A 230 -21.54 -4.36 3.59
CA SER A 230 -22.84 -3.76 3.27
C SER A 230 -23.11 -3.75 1.76
N LEU A 231 -22.09 -3.39 0.96
CA LEU A 231 -22.17 -3.42 -0.49
C LEU A 231 -22.40 -4.84 -1.01
N TRP A 232 -21.70 -5.82 -0.45
CA TRP A 232 -21.85 -7.24 -0.79
C TRP A 232 -23.25 -7.76 -0.45
N VAL A 233 -23.76 -7.50 0.76
CA VAL A 233 -25.13 -7.90 1.16
C VAL A 233 -26.18 -7.25 0.27
N TRP A 234 -26.06 -5.94 0.02
CA TRP A 234 -27.00 -5.22 -0.85
C TRP A 234 -27.00 -5.76 -2.28
N SER A 235 -25.82 -6.12 -2.80
CA SER A 235 -25.68 -6.68 -4.15
C SER A 235 -26.43 -8.00 -4.36
N ARG A 236 -26.72 -8.76 -3.29
CA ARG A 236 -27.50 -10.02 -3.36
C ARG A 236 -28.93 -9.80 -3.87
N ARG A 237 -29.44 -8.57 -3.79
CA ARG A 237 -30.75 -8.18 -4.32
C ARG A 237 -30.70 -7.80 -5.81
N LEU A 238 -29.50 -7.73 -6.39
CA LEU A 238 -29.27 -7.27 -7.76
C LEU A 238 -28.84 -8.44 -8.65
N ARG A 239 -29.23 -8.39 -9.93
CA ARG A 239 -28.76 -9.35 -10.94
C ARG A 239 -27.43 -8.88 -11.50
N LEU A 240 -26.33 -9.31 -10.87
CA LEU A 240 -24.98 -9.05 -11.34
C LEU A 240 -24.52 -10.13 -12.33
N THR A 241 -23.55 -9.79 -13.16
CA THR A 241 -22.87 -10.81 -13.96
C THR A 241 -22.05 -11.73 -13.06
N PRO A 242 -21.77 -12.99 -13.48
CA PRO A 242 -21.01 -13.93 -12.66
C PRO A 242 -19.65 -13.39 -12.19
N ARG A 243 -18.93 -12.66 -13.06
CA ARG A 243 -17.64 -12.07 -12.72
C ARG A 243 -17.75 -10.91 -11.74
N ALA A 244 -18.74 -10.02 -11.91
CA ALA A 244 -18.97 -8.93 -10.96
C ALA A 244 -19.36 -9.47 -9.57
N SER A 245 -20.20 -10.52 -9.53
CA SER A 245 -20.58 -11.19 -8.28
C SER A 245 -19.39 -11.87 -7.61
N LEU A 246 -18.53 -12.53 -8.40
CA LEU A 246 -17.30 -13.14 -7.90
C LEU A 246 -16.34 -12.08 -7.36
N ALA A 247 -16.06 -11.02 -8.11
CA ALA A 247 -15.18 -9.92 -7.70
C ALA A 247 -15.64 -9.30 -6.36
N LEU A 248 -16.94 -9.02 -6.21
CA LEU A 248 -17.49 -8.47 -4.97
C LEU A 248 -17.45 -9.49 -3.81
N SER A 249 -17.63 -10.78 -4.07
CA SER A 249 -17.51 -11.81 -3.05
C SER A 249 -16.06 -12.01 -2.60
N CYS A 250 -15.09 -12.00 -3.53
CA CYS A 250 -13.66 -12.01 -3.21
C CYS A 250 -13.25 -10.76 -2.42
N MET A 251 -13.76 -9.58 -2.81
CA MET A 251 -13.53 -8.34 -2.08
C MET A 251 -14.07 -8.42 -0.64
N ALA A 252 -15.27 -8.95 -0.44
CA ALA A 252 -15.85 -9.16 0.89
C ALA A 252 -15.05 -10.17 1.73
N GLY A 253 -14.71 -11.33 1.17
CA GLY A 253 -13.89 -12.33 1.85
C GLY A 253 -12.52 -11.78 2.25
N MET A 254 -11.84 -11.09 1.34
CA MET A 254 -10.56 -10.46 1.61
C MET A 254 -10.68 -9.32 2.64
N SER A 255 -11.80 -8.60 2.71
CA SER A 255 -11.97 -7.57 3.77
C SER A 255 -12.05 -8.19 5.17
N VAL A 256 -12.63 -9.39 5.30
CA VAL A 256 -12.64 -10.14 6.57
C VAL A 256 -11.23 -10.60 6.92
N VAL A 257 -10.50 -11.17 5.96
CA VAL A 257 -9.09 -11.52 6.16
C VAL A 257 -8.27 -10.29 6.57
N GLN A 258 -8.51 -9.14 5.92
CA GLN A 258 -7.75 -7.92 6.16
C GLN A 258 -7.96 -7.34 7.55
N ILE A 259 -9.21 -7.30 8.04
CA ILE A 259 -9.48 -6.82 9.40
C ILE A 259 -8.89 -7.78 10.44
N SER A 260 -8.96 -9.11 10.21
CA SER A 260 -8.31 -10.10 11.07
C SER A 260 -6.80 -9.95 11.10
N LEU A 261 -6.15 -9.73 9.95
CA LEU A 261 -4.72 -9.47 9.87
C LEU A 261 -4.34 -8.17 10.60
N GLY A 262 -5.15 -7.12 10.48
CA GLY A 262 -4.90 -5.84 11.15
C GLY A 262 -5.01 -5.95 12.67
N ILE A 263 -6.06 -6.61 13.16
CA ILE A 263 -6.24 -6.90 14.60
C ILE A 263 -5.12 -7.81 15.10
N GLY A 264 -4.74 -8.86 14.36
CA GLY A 264 -3.64 -9.74 14.72
C GLY A 264 -2.30 -9.00 14.79
N THR A 265 -2.00 -8.16 13.80
CA THR A 265 -0.79 -7.30 13.79
C THR A 265 -0.74 -6.43 15.04
N LEU A 266 -1.89 -5.89 15.44
CA LEU A 266 -2.00 -5.06 16.62
C LEU A 266 -1.80 -5.84 17.92
N LEU A 267 -2.52 -6.93 18.12
CA LEU A 267 -2.50 -7.69 19.39
C LEU A 267 -1.15 -8.39 19.62
N LEU A 268 -0.43 -8.74 18.55
CA LEU A 268 0.86 -9.43 18.62
C LEU A 268 2.07 -8.48 18.55
N TYR A 269 1.87 -7.17 18.78
CA TYR A 269 2.95 -6.18 18.83
C TYR A 269 3.73 -6.06 17.50
N VAL A 270 3.00 -5.98 16.39
CA VAL A 270 3.51 -5.71 15.04
C VAL A 270 4.64 -6.65 14.59
N PRO A 271 4.47 -8.00 14.61
CA PRO A 271 5.47 -8.90 14.06
C PRO A 271 5.66 -8.60 12.57
N THR A 272 6.90 -8.45 12.10
CA THR A 272 7.22 -7.99 10.74
C THR A 272 6.57 -8.83 9.65
N TRP A 273 6.52 -10.16 9.82
CA TRP A 273 5.87 -11.06 8.87
C TRP A 273 4.35 -10.84 8.79
N LEU A 274 3.70 -10.55 9.92
CA LEU A 274 2.26 -10.34 10.00
C LEU A 274 1.89 -8.95 9.47
N ALA A 275 2.67 -7.93 9.85
CA ALA A 275 2.54 -6.57 9.31
C ALA A 275 2.73 -6.55 7.78
N SER A 276 3.74 -7.27 7.27
CA SER A 276 3.99 -7.41 5.83
C SER A 276 2.84 -8.15 5.12
N THR A 277 2.30 -9.21 5.75
CA THR A 277 1.13 -9.94 5.23
C THR A 277 -0.11 -9.05 5.20
N HIS A 278 -0.32 -8.22 6.24
CA HIS A 278 -1.40 -7.23 6.27
C HIS A 278 -1.24 -6.18 5.15
N GLN A 279 -0.02 -5.71 4.90
CA GLN A 279 0.27 -4.79 3.79
C GLN A 279 0.00 -5.43 2.43
N LEU A 280 0.42 -6.68 2.21
CA LEU A 280 0.09 -7.44 0.99
C LEU A 280 -1.42 -7.65 0.83
N GLY A 281 -2.10 -7.99 1.92
CA GLY A 281 -3.55 -8.16 1.97
C GLY A 281 -4.30 -6.87 1.57
N SER A 282 -3.79 -5.70 1.94
CA SER A 282 -4.37 -4.41 1.55
C SER A 282 -4.32 -4.19 0.02
N LEU A 283 -3.20 -4.57 -0.63
CA LEU A 283 -3.04 -4.47 -2.07
C LEU A 283 -3.93 -5.48 -2.81
N THR A 284 -4.05 -6.69 -2.26
CA THR A 284 -4.98 -7.72 -2.77
C THR A 284 -6.42 -7.25 -2.68
N LEU A 285 -6.83 -6.67 -1.54
CA LEU A 285 -8.17 -6.09 -1.37
C LEU A 285 -8.44 -4.96 -2.38
N LEU A 286 -7.48 -4.06 -2.56
CA LEU A 286 -7.55 -2.99 -3.57
C LEU A 286 -7.67 -3.56 -4.99
N SER A 287 -7.00 -4.68 -5.27
CA SER A 287 -7.07 -5.37 -6.57
C SER A 287 -8.48 -5.89 -6.85
N PHE A 288 -9.13 -6.50 -5.87
CA PHE A 288 -10.53 -6.93 -5.99
C PHE A 288 -11.49 -5.74 -6.16
N ALA A 289 -11.24 -4.63 -5.47
CA ALA A 289 -12.02 -3.40 -5.63
C ALA A 289 -11.89 -2.80 -7.04
N VAL A 290 -10.67 -2.76 -7.58
CA VAL A 290 -10.40 -2.35 -8.97
C VAL A 290 -11.11 -3.28 -9.95
N TRP A 291 -10.99 -4.60 -9.76
CA TRP A 291 -11.66 -5.57 -10.62
C TRP A 291 -13.18 -5.37 -10.63
N LEU A 292 -13.81 -5.27 -9.46
CA LEU A 292 -15.24 -5.00 -9.37
C LEU A 292 -15.62 -3.69 -10.09
N ALA A 293 -14.89 -2.62 -9.86
CA ALA A 293 -15.16 -1.32 -10.48
C ALA A 293 -15.02 -1.37 -12.01
N THR A 294 -14.10 -2.17 -12.56
CA THR A 294 -14.00 -2.41 -14.01
C THR A 294 -15.18 -3.19 -14.58
N GLU A 295 -15.69 -4.20 -13.87
CA GLU A 295 -16.86 -4.99 -14.31
C GLU A 295 -18.16 -4.16 -14.28
N LEU A 296 -18.28 -3.21 -13.34
CA LEU A 296 -19.45 -2.34 -13.22
C LEU A 296 -19.42 -1.11 -14.14
N LYS A 297 -18.36 -0.95 -14.95
CA LYS A 297 -18.23 0.20 -15.84
C LYS A 297 -19.26 0.16 -16.97
N LYS A 298 -20.04 1.23 -17.10
CA LYS A 298 -20.97 1.41 -18.22
C LYS A 298 -20.22 1.49 -19.56
N LEU A 299 -20.76 0.85 -20.59
CA LEU A 299 -20.33 1.12 -21.97
C LEU A 299 -20.62 2.60 -22.30
N PRO A 300 -19.65 3.38 -22.79
CA PRO A 300 -20.00 4.58 -23.56
C PRO A 300 -20.85 4.12 -24.75
N LYS A 301 -21.95 4.84 -24.99
CA LYS A 301 -22.75 4.66 -26.20
C LYS A 301 -21.91 4.96 -27.43
#